data_AF-A0A1L3GEX6-F1
#
_entry.id   AF-A0A1L3GEX6-F1
#
_cell.length_a   1.000
_cell.length_b   1.000
_cell.length_c   1.000
_cell.angle_alpha   90.00
_cell.angle_beta   90.00
_cell.angle_gamma   90.00
#
_symmetry.space_group_name_H-M   'P 1'
#
loop_
_entity.id
_entity.type
_entity.pdbx_description
1 polymer ?
#
loop_
_entity_poly.entity_id
_entity_poly.type
_entity_poly.pdbx_seq_one_letter_code
_entity_poly.pdbx_strand_id
1 'polypeptide(L)' 'MEKKFKATDIQIGFHPDGYRIDKTASPMDFYTKWQITAEGKWINPKPTCFDSMPQEGWYKETGNP' A
#
# COMPACT_ATOMS: atom_id res chain seq x y z
N MET A 1 -0.52 -5.52 -19.39
CA MET A 1 0.34 -5.65 -18.19
C MET A 1 0.08 -4.46 -17.32
N GLU A 2 -0.40 -4.66 -16.09
CA GLU A 2 -0.51 -3.56 -15.14
C GLU A 2 0.89 -3.02 -14.83
N LYS A 3 1.07 -1.71 -14.96
CA LYS A 3 2.35 -1.06 -14.68
C LYS A 3 2.59 -1.09 -13.18
N LYS A 4 3.68 -1.74 -12.77
CA LYS A 4 4.15 -1.75 -11.38
C LYS A 4 5.09 -0.58 -11.14
N PHE A 5 5.08 -0.03 -9.93
CA PHE A 5 5.83 1.17 -9.54
C PHE A 5 6.72 0.91 -8.32
N LYS A 6 7.63 1.84 -8.05
CA LYS A 6 8.43 1.86 -6.82
C LYS A 6 7.65 2.49 -5.68
N ALA A 7 7.89 2.04 -4.44
CA ALA A 7 7.25 2.55 -3.23
C ALA A 7 7.44 4.07 -3.08
N THR A 8 8.62 4.59 -3.44
CA THR A 8 8.94 6.03 -3.41
C THR A 8 8.03 6.86 -4.31
N ASP A 9 7.58 6.28 -5.42
CA ASP A 9 6.75 6.95 -6.42
C ASP A 9 5.25 6.89 -6.10
N ILE A 10 4.86 6.19 -5.03
CA ILE A 10 3.47 6.04 -4.59
C ILE A 10 3.09 7.19 -3.66
N GLN A 11 1.99 7.87 -3.99
CA GLN A 11 1.28 8.75 -3.07
C GLN A 11 0.16 8.00 -2.36
N ILE A 12 -0.68 7.31 -3.13
CA ILE A 12 -1.69 6.35 -2.65
C ILE A 12 -1.59 5.09 -3.51
N GLY A 13 -1.57 3.91 -2.88
CA GLY A 13 -1.45 2.65 -3.60
C GLY A 13 -1.31 1.43 -2.69
N PHE A 14 -1.27 0.25 -3.30
CA PHE A 14 -1.22 -1.02 -2.60
C PHE A 14 -0.21 -1.99 -3.23
N HIS A 15 0.26 -2.93 -2.41
CA HIS A 15 1.10 -4.05 -2.80
C HIS A 15 0.36 -5.36 -2.50
N PRO A 16 0.40 -6.38 -3.39
CA PRO A 16 -0.33 -7.64 -3.22
C PRO A 16 0.05 -8.41 -1.94
N ASP A 17 1.23 -8.17 -1.38
CA ASP A 17 1.65 -8.72 -0.08
C ASP A 17 0.94 -8.10 1.15
N GLY A 18 -0.12 -7.31 0.92
CA GLY A 18 -0.93 -6.71 1.97
C GLY A 18 -0.40 -5.39 2.50
N TYR A 19 0.37 -4.63 1.70
CA TYR A 19 0.82 -3.30 2.12
C TYR A 19 0.02 -2.19 1.44
N ARG A 20 -0.23 -1.11 2.16
CA ARG A 20 -0.84 0.12 1.64
C ARG A 20 0.07 1.31 1.95
N ILE A 21 0.23 2.17 0.95
CA ILE A 21 0.81 3.50 1.11
C ILE A 21 -0.34 4.50 0.94
N ASP A 22 -0.50 5.41 1.90
CA ASP A 22 -1.42 6.53 1.80
C ASP A 22 -0.81 7.76 2.47
N LYS A 23 0.00 8.50 1.71
CA LYS A 23 0.68 9.72 2.19
C LYS A 23 -0.27 10.90 2.38
N THR A 24 -1.57 10.72 2.16
CA THR A 24 -2.60 11.73 2.44
C THR A 24 -3.28 11.51 3.79
N ALA A 25 -3.09 10.34 4.41
CA ALA A 25 -3.61 10.00 5.73
C ALA A 25 -2.84 10.69 6.87
N SER A 26 -3.12 10.32 8.13
CA SER A 26 -2.28 10.73 9.25
C SER A 26 -0.92 10.04 9.19
N PRO A 27 0.17 10.61 9.73
CA PRO A 27 1.52 10.02 9.64
C PRO A 27 1.63 8.56 10.12
N MET A 28 0.82 8.15 11.11
CA MET A 28 0.76 6.77 11.60
C MET A 28 0.12 5.79 10.59
N ASP A 29 -0.65 6.31 9.64
CA ASP A 29 -1.40 5.54 8.66
C ASP A 29 -0.79 5.61 7.25
N PHE A 30 0.33 6.35 7.08
CA PHE A 30 1.05 6.45 5.82
C PHE A 30 1.44 5.09 5.25
N TYR A 31 1.87 4.19 6.13
CA TYR A 31 2.43 2.89 5.77
C TYR A 31 1.76 1.85 6.65
N THR A 32 0.91 1.03 6.05
CA THR A 32 0.18 0.01 6.80
C THR A 32 0.32 -1.37 6.16
N LYS A 33 0.43 -2.39 7.01
CA LYS A 33 0.30 -3.79 6.62
C LYS A 33 -1.07 -4.30 7.07
N TRP A 34 -1.74 -4.97 6.17
CA TRP A 34 -3.08 -5.52 6.33
C TRP A 34 -3.04 -7.03 6.15
N GLN A 35 -3.98 -7.71 6.77
CA GLN A 35 -4.26 -9.11 6.48
C GLN A 35 -5.28 -9.16 5.34
N ILE A 36 -4.99 -9.94 4.30
CA ILE A 36 -5.92 -10.20 3.20
C ILE A 36 -6.61 -11.53 3.50
N THR A 37 -7.93 -11.52 3.67
CA THR A 37 -8.72 -12.75 3.89
C THR A 37 -8.81 -13.58 2.60
N ALA A 38 -9.24 -14.83 2.71
CA ALA A 38 -9.50 -15.68 1.53
C ALA A 38 -10.55 -15.08 0.56
N GLU A 39 -11.40 -14.19 1.05
CA GLU A 39 -12.40 -13.45 0.27
C GLU A 39 -11.82 -12.16 -0.38
N GLY A 40 -10.53 -11.88 -0.18
CA GLY A 40 -9.87 -10.67 -0.69
C GLY A 40 -10.09 -9.41 0.14
N LYS A 41 -10.69 -9.52 1.34
CA LYS A 41 -10.92 -8.36 2.22
C LYS A 41 -9.65 -7.99 2.98
N TRP A 42 -9.37 -6.70 3.06
CA TRP A 42 -8.26 -6.15 3.83
C TRP A 42 -8.74 -5.83 5.24
N ILE A 43 -8.14 -6.44 6.25
CA ILE A 43 -8.49 -6.25 7.66
C ILE A 43 -7.26 -6.02 8.55
N ASN A 44 -7.49 -5.54 9.78
CA ASN A 44 -6.48 -5.37 10.82
C ASN A 44 -5.25 -4.55 10.38
N PRO A 45 -5.41 -3.28 9.96
CA PRO A 45 -4.28 -2.44 9.60
C PRO A 45 -3.32 -2.29 10.78
N LYS A 46 -2.03 -2.45 10.50
CA LYS A 46 -0.96 -2.18 11.45
C LYS A 46 0.04 -1.22 10.82
N PRO A 47 0.44 -0.14 11.53
CA PRO A 47 1.52 0.71 11.09
C PRO A 47 2.80 -0.10 10.81
N THR A 48 3.54 0.29 9.78
CA THR A 48 4.83 -0.31 9.44
C THR A 48 5.83 0.76 9.03
N CYS A 49 7.11 0.40 8.99
CA CYS A 49 8.17 1.29 8.53
C CYS A 49 8.32 1.16 7.01
N PHE A 50 8.57 2.28 6.32
CA PHE A 50 8.79 2.29 4.87
C PHE A 50 9.89 1.30 4.43
N ASP A 51 10.97 1.20 5.20
CA ASP A 51 12.10 0.31 4.90
C ASP A 51 11.77 -1.19 5.07
N SER A 52 10.67 -1.51 5.78
CA SER A 52 10.21 -2.90 5.97
C SER A 52 9.27 -3.37 4.86
N MET A 53 8.97 -2.50 3.89
CA MET A 53 8.03 -2.76 2.81
C MET A 53 8.75 -3.14 1.52
N PRO A 54 8.08 -3.86 0.60
CA PRO A 54 8.59 -4.05 -0.76
C PRO A 54 8.90 -2.70 -1.39
N GLN A 55 10.07 -2.53 -1.99
CA GLN A 55 10.46 -1.25 -2.61
C GLN A 55 9.94 -1.11 -4.04
N GLU A 56 9.49 -2.21 -4.64
CA GLU A 56 8.98 -2.29 -6.00
C GLU A 56 7.70 -3.13 -6.03
N GLY A 57 7.05 -3.23 -7.19
CA GLY A 57 5.89 -4.10 -7.36
C GLY A 57 4.54 -3.47 -7.02
N TRP A 58 4.51 -2.15 -6.82
CA TRP A 58 3.33 -1.43 -6.34
C TRP A 58 2.32 -1.10 -7.42
N TYR A 59 1.05 -1.09 -7.03
CA TYR A 59 -0.05 -0.57 -7.82
C TYR A 59 -0.45 0.80 -7.30
N LYS A 60 -0.46 1.80 -8.18
CA LYS A 60 -0.96 3.13 -7.85
C LYS A 60 -2.48 3.09 -7.83
N GLU A 61 -3.08 3.68 -6.80
CA GLU A 61 -4.50 4.00 -6.86
C GLU A 61 -4.68 5.13 -7.87
N THR A 62 -5.26 4.82 -9.02
CA THR A 62 -5.66 5.85 -9.99
C THR A 62 -6.93 6.50 -9.43
N GLY A 63 -6.77 7.59 -8.68
CA GLY A 63 -7.88 8.48 -8.41
C GLY A 63 -8.44 8.96 -9.77
N ASN A 64 -9.69 8.64 -10.05
CA ASN A 64 -10.42 9.38 -11.07
C ASN A 64 -10.51 10.83 -10.55
N PRO A 65 -10.06 11.84 -11.31
CA PRO A 65 -10.08 13.24 -10.87
C PRO A 65 -11.48 13.74 -10.52
#